data_AF-A0AA85FFP5-F1
#
_entry.id   AF-A0AA85FFP5-F1
#
_cell.length_a   1.000
_cell.length_b   1.000
_cell.length_c   1.000
_cell.angle_alpha   90.00
_cell.angle_beta   90.00
_cell.angle_gamma   90.00
#
_symmetry.space_group_name_H-M   'P 1'
#
loop_
_entity.id
_entity.type
_entity.pdbx_description
1 polymer ?
#
loop_
_entity_poly.entity_id
_entity_poly.type
_entity_poly.pdbx_seq_one_letter_code
_entity_poly.pdbx_strand_id
1 'polypeptide(L)'
;MTRVMIVLGSGNVYLYFMLGGHTAEMLSYTSVLACKYQPRLYVIAATDSMSEQKVLDLENKCATKFNIKRIPRAREVKQSYASSIFSTLVSCLFAFPIVTIFRAKLILCNGPGTCIPICFVAILLHILRIHSTLIIFVESICRTKTLSLSGKILYYTRLVDVIVQWPELKTKYPRSIYLGLLS
;
A
#
# COMPACT_ATOMS: atom_id res chain seq x y z
N MET A 1 -21.87 2.70 -3.40
CA MET A 1 -20.49 3.15 -3.70
C MET A 1 -19.48 2.37 -2.87
N THR A 2 -18.36 1.94 -3.46
CA THR A 2 -17.34 1.10 -2.81
C THR A 2 -16.26 1.99 -2.18
N ARG A 3 -16.12 1.92 -0.85
CA ARG A 3 -15.08 2.65 -0.09
C ARG A 3 -13.71 2.02 -0.33
N VAL A 4 -12.73 2.81 -0.73
CA VAL A 4 -11.37 2.33 -1.05
C VAL A 4 -10.33 3.09 -0.24
N MET A 5 -9.40 2.34 0.34
CA MET A 5 -8.24 2.87 1.02
C MET A 5 -6.99 2.55 0.20
N ILE A 6 -6.21 3.58 -0.09
CA ILE A 6 -4.99 3.51 -0.88
C ILE A 6 -3.84 3.80 0.09
N VAL A 7 -2.91 2.87 0.21
CA VAL A 7 -1.72 3.05 1.06
C VAL A 7 -0.52 3.31 0.18
N LEU A 8 0.10 4.48 0.37
CA LEU A 8 1.26 4.93 -0.40
C LEU A 8 2.53 4.64 0.40
N GLY A 9 3.40 3.78 -0.16
CA GLY A 9 4.70 3.46 0.41
C GLY A 9 5.76 4.51 0.09
N SER A 10 6.53 4.93 1.10
CA SER A 10 7.63 5.89 0.94
C SER A 10 8.98 5.18 0.98
N GLY A 11 9.73 5.20 -0.12
CA GLY A 11 11.12 4.73 -0.18
C GLY A 11 12.06 5.90 -0.46
N ASN A 12 13.08 6.11 0.38
CA ASN A 12 14.10 7.12 0.12
C ASN A 12 15.00 6.64 -1.03
N VAL A 13 14.81 7.18 -2.24
CA VAL A 13 15.77 7.09 -3.34
C VAL A 13 16.06 8.52 -3.79
N TYR A 14 17.16 9.07 -3.28
CA TYR A 14 17.75 10.30 -3.79
C TYR A 14 18.68 9.93 -4.95
N LEU A 15 18.24 10.14 -6.19
CA LEU A 15 19.00 10.75 -7.29
C LEU A 15 18.10 10.80 -8.53
N TYR A 16 18.13 11.94 -9.23
CA TYR A 16 17.38 12.30 -10.43
C TYR A 16 17.16 11.15 -11.43
N PHE A 17 15.95 11.03 -11.97
CA PHE A 17 15.59 10.18 -13.14
C PHE A 17 15.79 8.67 -13.00
N MET A 18 14.96 8.01 -12.19
CA MET A 18 14.50 6.63 -12.47
C MET A 18 12.98 6.60 -12.26
N LEU A 19 12.25 6.29 -13.32
CA LEU A 19 10.80 6.46 -13.55
C LEU A 19 9.81 5.72 -12.60
N GLY A 20 10.18 5.24 -11.40
CA GLY A 20 9.34 4.27 -10.65
C GLY A 20 9.35 4.36 -9.14
N GLY A 21 9.03 5.51 -8.54
CA GLY A 21 8.74 5.56 -7.11
C GLY A 21 7.42 4.85 -6.77
N HIS A 22 7.33 4.12 -5.65
CA HIS A 22 6.11 3.41 -5.23
C HIS A 22 4.86 4.31 -5.21
N THR A 23 5.00 5.57 -4.80
CA THR A 23 3.92 6.56 -4.85
C THR A 23 3.48 6.86 -6.28
N ALA A 24 4.40 6.99 -7.23
CA ALA A 24 4.08 7.29 -8.62
C ALA A 24 3.37 6.11 -9.30
N GLU A 25 3.84 4.88 -9.05
CA GLU A 25 3.18 3.64 -9.50
C GLU A 25 1.75 3.56 -8.95
N MET A 26 1.57 3.83 -7.65
CA MET A 26 0.24 3.82 -7.07
C MET A 26 -0.67 4.90 -7.65
N LEU A 27 -0.13 6.10 -7.91
CA LEU A 27 -0.91 7.20 -8.47
C LEU A 27 -1.36 6.93 -9.91
N SER A 28 -0.54 6.24 -10.72
CA SER A 28 -0.96 5.85 -12.08
C SER A 28 -2.17 4.92 -12.01
N TYR A 29 -2.17 3.92 -11.13
CA TYR A 29 -3.31 3.02 -10.93
C TYR A 29 -4.53 3.77 -10.41
N THR A 30 -4.35 4.65 -9.42
CA THR A 30 -5.47 5.37 -8.82
C THR A 30 -6.08 6.38 -9.77
N SER A 31 -5.33 6.96 -10.70
CA SER A 31 -5.87 7.90 -11.69
C SER A 31 -6.96 7.26 -12.55
N VAL A 32 -6.76 6.00 -12.97
CA VAL A 32 -7.73 5.23 -13.76
C VAL A 32 -8.90 4.75 -12.90
N LEU A 33 -8.64 4.43 -11.63
CA LEU A 33 -9.65 3.91 -10.69
C LEU A 33 -10.46 5.02 -10.00
N ALA A 34 -10.01 6.27 -10.05
CA ALA A 34 -10.58 7.41 -9.33
C ALA A 34 -12.07 7.62 -9.63
N CYS A 35 -12.49 7.52 -10.89
CA CYS A 35 -13.90 7.74 -11.22
C CYS A 35 -14.83 6.62 -10.69
N LYS A 36 -14.30 5.42 -10.44
CA LYS A 36 -15.09 4.23 -10.07
C LYS A 36 -15.27 4.05 -8.56
N TYR A 37 -14.35 4.58 -7.75
CA TYR A 37 -14.30 4.30 -6.31
C TYR A 37 -14.36 5.57 -5.48
N GLN A 38 -15.38 5.69 -4.62
CA GLN A 38 -15.61 6.83 -3.74
C GLN A 38 -16.30 6.39 -2.43
N PRO A 39 -16.04 7.07 -1.29
CA PRO A 39 -14.93 8.00 -1.05
C PRO A 39 -13.57 7.28 -0.99
N ARG A 40 -12.49 8.03 -1.23
CA ARG A 40 -11.11 7.53 -1.16
C ARG A 40 -10.40 8.03 0.09
N LEU A 41 -9.61 7.15 0.69
CA LEU A 41 -8.71 7.49 1.79
C LEU A 41 -7.28 7.17 1.40
N TYR A 42 -6.42 8.18 1.38
CA TYR A 42 -4.99 8.03 1.18
C TYR A 42 -4.29 7.96 2.53
N VAL A 43 -3.55 6.88 2.75
CA VAL A 43 -2.70 6.72 3.93
C VAL A 43 -1.24 6.91 3.51
N ILE A 44 -0.60 7.92 4.07
CA ILE A 44 0.78 8.32 3.78
C ILE A 44 1.64 8.25 5.04
N ALA A 45 2.95 8.05 4.86
CA ALA A 45 3.89 8.16 5.97
C ALA A 45 3.98 9.63 6.45
N ALA A 46 4.07 9.83 7.77
CA ALA A 46 4.08 11.17 8.37
C ALA A 46 5.23 12.07 7.89
N THR A 47 6.35 11.48 7.46
CA THR A 47 7.54 12.18 6.97
C THR A 47 7.54 12.40 5.45
N ASP A 48 6.49 11.99 4.74
CA ASP A 48 6.44 12.01 3.28
C ASP A 48 5.51 13.11 2.71
N SER A 49 5.97 14.37 2.83
CA SER A 49 5.28 15.53 2.29
C SER A 49 5.21 15.54 0.75
N MET A 50 6.14 14.85 0.08
CA MET A 50 6.17 14.79 -1.38
C MET A 50 5.04 13.92 -1.93
N SER A 51 4.77 12.78 -1.28
CA SER A 51 3.64 11.92 -1.65
C SER A 51 2.30 12.62 -1.45
N GLU A 52 2.18 13.46 -0.43
CA GLU A 52 0.97 14.25 -0.17
C GLU A 52 0.69 15.26 -1.30
N GLN A 53 1.70 16.03 -1.72
CA GLN A 53 1.56 16.99 -2.82
C GLN A 53 1.07 16.31 -4.11
N LYS A 54 1.64 15.15 -4.45
CA LYS A 54 1.22 14.41 -5.65
C LYS A 54 -0.23 13.91 -5.60
N VAL A 55 -0.74 13.56 -4.41
CA VAL A 55 -2.16 13.20 -4.24
C VAL A 55 -3.05 14.41 -4.47
N LEU A 56 -2.69 15.57 -3.91
CA LEU A 56 -3.44 16.81 -4.10
C LEU A 56 -3.48 17.21 -5.59
N ASP A 57 -2.35 17.11 -6.30
CA ASP A 57 -2.27 17.41 -7.73
C ASP A 57 -3.15 16.49 -8.59
N LEU A 58 -3.26 15.21 -8.21
CA LEU A 58 -4.11 14.24 -8.89
C LEU A 58 -5.59 14.52 -8.62
N GLU A 59 -5.97 14.76 -7.37
CA GLU A 59 -7.36 14.94 -6.97
C GLU A 59 -7.92 16.31 -7.39
N ASN A 60 -7.07 17.35 -7.48
CA ASN A 60 -7.44 18.65 -8.08
C ASN A 60 -7.95 18.50 -9.52
N LYS A 61 -7.50 17.46 -10.25
CA LYS A 61 -7.99 17.16 -11.60
C LYS A 61 -9.31 16.41 -11.61
N CYS A 62 -9.70 15.74 -10.51
CA CYS A 62 -10.83 14.83 -10.47
C CYS A 62 -12.05 15.31 -9.66
N ALA A 63 -12.02 16.45 -8.95
CA ALA A 63 -13.16 17.07 -8.24
C ALA A 63 -14.00 16.10 -7.35
N THR A 64 -13.34 15.10 -6.79
CA THR A 64 -13.96 13.99 -6.05
C THR A 64 -13.66 14.05 -4.56
N LYS A 65 -14.53 13.48 -3.71
CA LYS A 65 -14.32 13.46 -2.26
C LYS A 65 -13.18 12.51 -1.87
N PHE A 66 -12.10 13.07 -1.32
CA PHE A 66 -10.95 12.32 -0.80
C PHE A 66 -10.55 12.80 0.61
N ASN A 67 -9.97 11.90 1.40
CA ASN A 67 -9.36 12.21 2.69
C ASN A 67 -7.90 11.73 2.69
N ILE A 68 -7.04 12.45 3.41
CA ILE A 68 -5.64 12.06 3.64
C ILE A 68 -5.44 11.81 5.14
N LYS A 69 -4.80 10.69 5.49
CA LYS A 69 -4.38 10.36 6.87
C LYS A 69 -2.90 10.01 6.90
N ARG A 70 -2.22 10.46 7.96
CA ARG A 70 -0.79 10.20 8.16
C ARG A 70 -0.61 9.11 9.20
N ILE A 71 0.33 8.20 8.96
CA ILE A 71 0.78 7.20 9.94
C ILE A 71 2.31 7.28 10.11
N PRO A 72 2.84 6.99 11.31
CA PRO A 72 4.29 6.90 11.49
C PRO A 72 4.86 5.83 10.57
N ARG A 73 6.12 6.03 10.14
CA ARG A 73 6.80 5.09 9.28
C ARG A 73 7.11 3.82 10.07
N ALA A 74 6.74 2.65 9.54
CA ALA A 74 6.97 1.38 10.22
C ALA A 74 8.46 1.03 10.37
N ARG A 75 9.33 1.63 9.55
CA ARG A 75 10.79 1.45 9.58
C ARG A 75 11.47 2.67 8.95
N GLU A 76 12.43 3.25 9.65
CA GLU A 76 13.35 4.23 9.04
C GLU A 76 14.53 3.53 8.36
N VAL A 77 15.08 4.20 7.35
CA VAL A 77 16.22 3.68 6.57
C VAL A 77 17.42 3.50 7.50
N LYS A 78 18.00 2.29 7.52
CA LYS A 78 19.10 1.81 8.41
C LYS A 78 18.71 1.34 9.82
N GLN A 79 17.42 1.20 10.17
CA GLN A 79 17.05 0.61 11.46
C GLN A 79 17.33 -0.90 11.54
N SER A 80 17.64 -1.40 12.75
CA SER A 80 17.79 -2.84 13.00
C SER A 80 16.44 -3.56 12.89
N TYR A 81 16.46 -4.87 12.61
CA TYR A 81 15.23 -5.65 12.47
C TYR A 81 14.40 -5.69 13.76
N ALA A 82 15.07 -5.71 14.92
CA ALA A 82 14.40 -5.72 16.23
C ALA A 82 13.66 -4.40 16.52
N SER A 83 14.29 -3.25 16.29
CA SER A 83 13.62 -1.95 16.46
C SER A 83 12.51 -1.73 15.43
N SER A 84 12.66 -2.32 14.23
CA SER A 84 11.63 -2.29 13.18
C SER A 84 10.33 -2.98 13.61
N ILE A 85 10.40 -4.03 14.44
CA ILE A 85 9.19 -4.70 14.97
C ILE A 85 8.43 -3.76 15.90
N PHE A 86 9.13 -3.06 16.79
CA PHE A 86 8.52 -2.11 17.73
C PHE A 86 7.86 -0.94 17.00
N SER A 87 8.54 -0.32 16.03
CA SER A 87 7.96 0.75 15.22
C SER A 87 6.78 0.26 14.36
N THR A 88 6.80 -1.00 13.91
CA THR A 88 5.66 -1.61 13.23
C THR A 88 4.47 -1.77 14.17
N LEU A 89 4.66 -2.23 15.41
CA LEU A 89 3.59 -2.34 16.42
C LEU A 89 2.98 -0.98 16.75
N VAL A 90 3.80 0.05 16.96
CA VAL A 90 3.32 1.42 17.16
C VAL A 90 2.49 1.86 15.96
N SER A 91 2.98 1.61 14.74
CA SER A 91 2.24 1.94 13.51
C SER A 91 0.91 1.17 13.40
N CYS A 92 0.84 -0.07 13.91
CA CYS A 92 -0.41 -0.85 13.98
C CYS A 92 -1.43 -0.18 14.91
N LEU A 93 -0.98 0.37 16.04
CA LEU A 93 -1.87 1.10 16.97
C LEU A 93 -2.48 2.35 16.31
N PHE A 94 -1.70 3.09 15.53
CA PHE A 94 -2.21 4.23 14.75
C PHE A 94 -3.10 3.78 13.58
N ALA A 95 -2.78 2.65 12.95
CA ALA A 95 -3.58 2.07 11.86
C ALA A 95 -4.95 1.57 12.35
N PHE A 96 -5.05 1.04 13.58
CA PHE A 96 -6.27 0.44 14.12
C PHE A 96 -7.52 1.33 14.02
N PRO A 97 -7.54 2.57 14.57
CA PRO A 97 -8.70 3.44 14.45
C PRO A 97 -8.98 3.83 12.98
N ILE A 98 -7.95 3.99 12.15
CA ILE A 98 -8.12 4.38 10.74
C ILE A 98 -8.90 3.29 9.98
N VAL A 99 -8.48 2.03 10.10
CA VAL A 99 -9.10 0.92 9.37
C VAL A 99 -10.50 0.61 9.93
N THR A 100 -10.67 0.63 11.25
CA THR A 100 -11.95 0.32 11.91
C THR A 100 -13.02 1.38 11.65
N ILE A 101 -12.66 2.67 11.63
CA ILE A 101 -13.61 3.77 11.39
C ILE A 101 -13.95 3.88 9.90
N PHE A 102 -12.94 3.83 9.02
CA PHE A 102 -13.18 4.05 7.59
C PHE A 102 -13.92 2.87 6.94
N ARG A 103 -13.68 1.63 7.40
CA ARG A 103 -14.28 0.39 6.90
C ARG A 103 -14.16 0.27 5.38
N ALA A 104 -12.91 0.32 4.89
CA ALA A 104 -12.61 0.16 3.47
C ALA A 104 -13.01 -1.24 2.99
N LYS A 105 -13.73 -1.33 1.86
CA LYS A 105 -14.01 -2.60 1.19
C LYS A 105 -12.81 -3.12 0.41
N LEU A 106 -11.95 -2.22 -0.05
CA LEU A 106 -10.74 -2.52 -0.80
C LEU A 106 -9.57 -1.71 -0.23
N ILE A 107 -8.45 -2.39 -0.01
CA ILE A 107 -7.15 -1.81 0.28
C ILE A 107 -6.25 -2.08 -0.91
N LEU A 108 -5.76 -1.01 -1.54
CA LEU A 108 -4.73 -1.09 -2.58
C LEU A 108 -3.43 -0.56 -1.99
N CYS A 109 -2.36 -1.34 -2.04
CA CYS A 109 -1.06 -0.95 -1.50
C CYS A 109 0.11 -1.45 -2.35
N ASN A 110 1.22 -0.72 -2.30
CA ASN A 110 2.50 -1.06 -2.92
C ASN A 110 3.62 -0.49 -2.04
N GLY A 111 4.80 -1.11 -2.06
CA GLY A 111 6.00 -0.53 -1.47
C GLY A 111 6.04 -0.51 0.06
N PRO A 112 7.16 -0.03 0.64
CA PRO A 112 7.78 -0.58 1.85
C PRO A 112 6.97 -0.36 3.13
N GLY A 113 7.20 -1.23 4.12
CA GLY A 113 6.96 -1.06 5.57
C GLY A 113 5.58 -0.56 6.01
N THR A 114 5.25 0.68 5.67
CA THR A 114 4.04 1.45 5.98
C THR A 114 2.74 0.73 5.58
N CYS A 115 2.76 -0.11 4.54
CA CYS A 115 1.61 -0.92 4.14
C CYS A 115 1.31 -2.08 5.10
N ILE A 116 2.33 -2.62 5.79
CA ILE A 116 2.20 -3.80 6.63
C ILE A 116 1.28 -3.55 7.83
N PRO A 117 1.42 -2.46 8.61
CA PRO A 117 0.51 -2.16 9.71
C PRO A 117 -0.95 -2.10 9.29
N ILE A 118 -1.24 -1.41 8.19
CA ILE A 118 -2.60 -1.24 7.68
C ILE A 118 -3.18 -2.59 7.23
N CYS A 119 -2.41 -3.39 6.48
CA CYS A 119 -2.84 -4.70 6.03
C CYS A 119 -3.02 -5.66 7.21
N PHE A 120 -2.13 -5.63 8.19
CA PHE A 120 -2.21 -6.51 9.37
C PHE A 120 -3.48 -6.22 10.19
N VAL A 121 -3.79 -4.95 10.43
CA VAL A 121 -5.04 -4.54 11.09
C VAL A 121 -6.26 -5.01 10.28
N ALA A 122 -6.27 -4.83 8.96
CA ALA A 122 -7.38 -5.27 8.12
C ALA A 122 -7.56 -6.79 8.13
N ILE A 123 -6.45 -7.55 8.08
CA ILE A 123 -6.44 -9.01 8.22
C ILE A 123 -6.99 -9.43 9.58
N LEU A 124 -6.55 -8.78 10.66
CA LEU A 124 -7.03 -9.06 12.02
C LEU A 124 -8.55 -8.87 12.11
N LEU A 125 -9.07 -7.75 11.59
CA LEU A 125 -10.52 -7.48 11.58
C LEU A 125 -11.31 -8.47 10.71
N HIS A 126 -10.70 -8.98 9.63
CA HIS A 126 -11.28 -10.02 8.80
C HIS A 126 -11.35 -11.37 9.54
N ILE A 127 -10.27 -11.77 10.21
CA ILE A 127 -10.22 -13.01 11.02
C ILE A 127 -11.22 -12.95 12.17
N LEU A 128 -11.33 -11.80 12.85
CA LEU A 128 -12.30 -11.56 13.91
C LEU A 128 -13.74 -11.41 13.41
N ARG A 129 -14.00 -11.55 12.09
CA ARG A 129 -15.31 -11.41 11.44
C ARG A 129 -16.01 -10.07 11.71
N ILE A 130 -15.26 -9.03 12.04
CA ILE A 130 -15.79 -7.68 12.30
C ILE A 130 -16.02 -6.93 10.98
N HIS A 131 -15.08 -7.07 10.04
CA HIS A 131 -15.16 -6.40 8.74
C HIS A 131 -14.40 -7.20 7.68
N SER A 132 -15.04 -7.44 6.54
CA SER A 132 -14.38 -8.07 5.40
C SER A 132 -13.82 -7.00 4.46
N THR A 133 -12.50 -7.06 4.24
CA THR A 133 -11.76 -6.12 3.40
C THR A 133 -10.96 -6.91 2.37
N LEU A 134 -11.14 -6.61 1.09
CA LEU A 134 -10.28 -7.13 0.04
C LEU A 134 -8.94 -6.37 0.09
N ILE A 135 -7.83 -7.08 0.14
CA ILE A 135 -6.50 -6.47 0.19
C ILE A 135 -5.74 -6.89 -1.07
N ILE A 136 -5.35 -5.90 -1.87
CA ILE A 136 -4.57 -6.06 -3.08
C ILE A 136 -3.22 -5.40 -2.87
N PHE A 137 -2.17 -6.21 -2.87
CA PHE A 137 -0.78 -5.74 -2.84
C PHE A 137 -0.21 -5.82 -4.26
N VAL A 138 0.17 -4.68 -4.82
CA VAL A 138 0.87 -4.62 -6.11
C VAL A 138 2.36 -4.55 -5.83
N GLU A 139 3.10 -5.56 -6.28
CA GLU A 139 4.56 -5.52 -6.20
C GLU A 139 5.12 -4.52 -7.21
N SER A 140 6.18 -3.83 -6.81
CA SER A 140 6.80 -2.78 -7.63
C SER A 140 7.43 -3.34 -8.89
N ILE A 141 7.44 -2.52 -9.95
CA ILE A 141 8.06 -2.85 -11.24
C ILE A 141 9.55 -3.16 -11.10
N CYS A 142 10.22 -2.60 -10.08
CA CYS A 142 11.63 -2.83 -9.81
C CYS A 142 11.95 -4.26 -9.33
N ARG A 143 10.93 -5.06 -8.97
CA ARG A 143 11.11 -6.42 -8.45
C ARG A 143 10.90 -7.45 -9.55
N THR A 144 11.95 -7.78 -10.27
CA THR A 144 11.93 -8.77 -11.37
C THR A 144 12.14 -10.21 -10.87
N LYS A 145 13.06 -10.42 -9.92
CA LYS A 145 13.54 -11.76 -9.54
C LYS A 145 12.92 -12.32 -8.25
N THR A 146 12.57 -11.46 -7.30
CA THR A 146 12.03 -11.85 -6.00
C THR A 146 11.05 -10.81 -5.46
N LEU A 147 10.04 -11.25 -4.72
CA LEU A 147 9.16 -10.36 -3.98
C LEU A 147 9.94 -9.56 -2.94
N SER A 148 9.48 -8.33 -2.68
CA SER A 148 9.91 -7.51 -1.57
C SER A 148 9.65 -8.21 -0.23
N LEU A 149 10.28 -7.77 0.85
CA LEU A 149 10.01 -8.34 2.18
C LEU A 149 8.53 -8.20 2.56
N SER A 150 7.94 -7.03 2.32
CA SER A 150 6.51 -6.80 2.50
C SER A 150 5.67 -7.73 1.63
N GLY A 151 6.02 -7.87 0.35
CA GLY A 151 5.35 -8.79 -0.58
C GLY A 151 5.43 -10.24 -0.13
N LYS A 152 6.58 -10.70 0.39
CA LYS A 152 6.74 -12.05 0.97
C LYS A 152 5.84 -12.22 2.19
N ILE A 153 5.87 -11.29 3.14
CA ILE A 153 5.03 -11.34 4.36
C ILE A 153 3.56 -11.49 3.96
N LEU A 154 3.05 -10.59 3.12
CA LEU A 154 1.64 -10.61 2.68
C LEU A 154 1.31 -11.82 1.81
N TYR A 155 2.24 -12.29 0.98
CA TYR A 155 2.04 -13.52 0.20
C TYR A 155 1.80 -14.74 1.10
N TYR A 156 2.55 -14.87 2.20
CA TYR A 156 2.44 -16.02 3.09
C TYR A 156 1.24 -15.95 4.06
N THR A 157 0.61 -14.79 4.28
CA THR A 157 -0.62 -14.72 5.08
C THR A 157 -1.81 -15.42 4.42
N ARG A 158 -1.77 -15.61 3.09
CA ARG A 158 -2.84 -16.21 2.27
C ARG A 158 -4.19 -15.45 2.30
N LEU A 159 -4.18 -14.22 2.80
CA LEU A 159 -5.36 -13.37 2.93
C LEU A 159 -5.27 -12.09 2.08
N VAL A 160 -4.24 -12.02 1.22
CA VAL A 160 -3.92 -10.86 0.39
C VAL A 160 -3.66 -11.33 -1.03
N ASP A 161 -4.29 -10.65 -1.99
CA ASP A 161 -4.02 -10.86 -3.41
C ASP A 161 -2.76 -10.11 -3.79
N VAL A 162 -1.71 -10.87 -4.11
CA VAL A 162 -0.40 -10.33 -4.50
C VAL A 162 -0.33 -10.27 -6.01
N ILE A 163 -0.34 -9.06 -6.56
CA ILE A 163 -0.17 -8.80 -7.99
C ILE A 163 1.32 -8.63 -8.29
N VAL A 164 1.79 -9.32 -9.34
CA VAL A 164 3.16 -9.24 -9.84
C VAL A 164 3.17 -8.80 -11.30
N GLN A 165 4.20 -8.02 -11.66
CA GLN A 165 4.33 -7.46 -13.00
C GLN A 165 5.30 -8.24 -13.91
N TRP A 166 5.99 -9.24 -13.34
CA TRP A 166 7.00 -10.05 -14.03
C TRP A 166 6.60 -11.54 -14.06
N PRO A 167 6.70 -12.23 -15.21
CA PRO A 167 6.31 -13.62 -15.33
C PRO A 167 7.17 -14.57 -14.47
N GLU A 168 8.45 -14.25 -14.26
CA GLU A 168 9.35 -15.04 -13.42
C GLU A 168 8.86 -15.10 -11.96
N LEU A 169 8.27 -14.01 -11.47
CA LEU A 169 7.66 -13.97 -10.15
C LEU A 169 6.44 -14.87 -10.07
N LYS A 170 5.62 -14.94 -11.12
CA LYS A 170 4.45 -15.82 -11.15
C LYS A 170 4.87 -17.28 -11.09
N THR A 171 5.92 -17.66 -11.82
CA THR A 171 6.49 -19.01 -11.77
C THR A 171 7.00 -19.35 -10.36
N LYS A 172 7.70 -18.41 -9.71
CA LYS A 172 8.26 -18.62 -8.36
C LYS A 172 7.20 -18.55 -7.25
N TYR A 173 6.14 -17.78 -7.45
CA TYR A 173 5.07 -17.54 -6.49
C TYR A 173 3.72 -17.85 -7.16
N PRO A 174 3.33 -19.15 -7.30
CA PRO A 174 2.19 -19.54 -8.11
C PRO A 174 0.83 -18.95 -7.69
N ARG A 175 0.68 -18.54 -6.42
CA ARG A 175 -0.54 -17.90 -5.91
C ARG A 175 -0.63 -16.41 -6.25
N SER A 176 0.44 -15.81 -6.76
CA SER A 176 0.40 -14.41 -7.21
C SER A 176 -0.42 -14.28 -8.48
N ILE A 177 -0.93 -13.09 -8.75
CA ILE A 177 -1.68 -12.76 -9.97
C ILE A 177 -0.75 -11.99 -10.89
N TYR A 178 -0.49 -12.49 -12.09
CA TYR A 178 0.31 -11.80 -13.09
C TYR A 178 -0.57 -10.95 -13.97
N LEU A 179 -0.31 -9.64 -14.04
CA LEU A 179 -1.06 -8.69 -14.87
C LEU A 179 -0.20 -7.94 -15.90
N GLY A 180 1.09 -8.29 -16.01
CA GLY A 180 2.04 -7.56 -16.85
C GLY A 180 2.40 -6.19 -16.30
N LEU A 181 2.90 -5.31 -17.16
CA LEU A 181 3.27 -3.93 -16.83
C LEU A 181 2.01 -3.09 -16.62
N LEU A 182 1.87 -2.52 -15.42
CA LEU A 182 0.70 -1.74 -15.05
C LEU A 182 0.93 -0.21 -15.12
N SER A 183 2.19 0.20 -15.26
CA SER A 183 2.64 1.61 -15.33
C SER A 183 2.87 2.09 -16.74
#